data_AF-A0A395JMM9-F1
#
_entry.id   AF-A0A395JMM9-F1
#
_cell.length_a   1.000
_cell.length_b   1.000
_cell.length_c   1.000
_cell.angle_alpha   90.00
_cell.angle_beta   90.00
_cell.angle_gamma   90.00
#
_symmetry.space_group_name_H-M   'P 1'
#
loop_
_entity.id
_entity.type
_entity.pdbx_description
1 polymer ?
#
loop_
_entity_poly.entity_id
_entity_poly.type
_entity_poly.pdbx_seq_one_letter_code
_entity_poly.pdbx_strand_id
1 'polypeptide(L)'
;MGQASIYQRSAGLPLPRYLPVQQLPFPRSNDYNAVIPFSIIGSASNATHLPMFSFLNQLFSSLFFSTPVPAKLNQQHRAFLTSTVSFYAALNASERLEFESRCVSFIQSTVFIGHQLEVSDEDKLLVAAGSVILAWGFPQWHYVKVGTVYLVATTIGQEVTQDSGSAITGMVGTQHLSNKLFLSQPALHQGFSNDRDKRNVAIHEFAHLIDLADGDIDGLPQQLTEHSFALPWLDLVKQKISDINQRKSDIRDYGATNNAEFFAVISEYFFERPKLLKRKHPEIYQALQKFYRQDRAAVQQTLRIRKKAPCPCGSGKRFKRCCMLSET
;
A
#
# COMPACT_ATOMS: atom_id res chain seq x y z
N MET A 1 4.40 67.68 7.02
CA MET A 1 2.97 68.04 6.81
C MET A 1 2.46 67.17 5.67
N GLY A 2 1.36 66.41 5.75
CA GLY A 2 0.48 66.12 6.88
C GLY A 2 -0.93 65.71 6.40
N GLN A 3 -1.50 64.64 6.98
CA GLN A 3 -2.93 64.23 6.93
C GLN A 3 -3.43 63.70 5.56
N ALA A 4 -3.92 62.46 5.43
CA ALA A 4 -5.17 61.84 5.94
C ALA A 4 -6.42 62.29 5.15
N SER A 5 -7.49 61.53 4.88
CA SER A 5 -7.91 60.11 4.99
C SER A 5 -9.44 60.11 4.70
N ILE A 6 -10.09 58.95 4.65
CA ILE A 6 -11.54 58.69 4.89
C ILE A 6 -12.53 58.58 3.67
N TYR A 7 -12.86 57.30 3.37
CA TYR A 7 -14.17 56.66 3.10
C TYR A 7 -15.32 57.32 2.30
N GLN A 8 -15.89 56.52 1.37
CA GLN A 8 -17.29 56.01 1.45
C GLN A 8 -17.48 54.75 0.56
N ARG A 9 -17.76 53.58 1.17
CA ARG A 9 -19.05 52.83 1.18
C ARG A 9 -19.39 51.91 -0.02
N SER A 10 -18.99 50.63 0.14
CA SER A 10 -19.84 49.43 0.13
C SER A 10 -21.00 49.28 -0.88
N ALA A 11 -20.89 48.27 -1.74
CA ALA A 11 -22.02 47.43 -2.18
C ALA A 11 -21.62 45.95 -1.98
N GLY A 12 -22.33 45.21 -1.12
CA GLY A 12 -22.01 43.83 -0.80
C GLY A 12 -22.62 42.85 -1.81
N LEU A 13 -21.80 41.96 -2.37
CA LEU A 13 -22.29 40.79 -3.11
C LEU A 13 -22.81 39.75 -2.10
N PRO A 14 -23.96 39.11 -2.35
CA PRO A 14 -24.55 38.14 -1.42
C PRO A 14 -23.74 36.84 -1.39
N LEU A 15 -23.50 36.32 -0.18
CA LEU A 15 -22.97 34.97 0.01
C LEU A 15 -23.96 33.93 -0.56
N PRO A 16 -23.48 32.89 -1.28
CA PRO A 16 -24.35 31.82 -1.74
C PRO A 16 -24.96 31.07 -0.55
N ARG A 17 -26.29 30.98 -0.52
CA ARG A 17 -27.01 30.16 0.46
C ARG A 17 -26.73 28.69 0.18
N TYR A 18 -26.23 27.97 1.18
CA TYR A 18 -26.20 26.51 1.16
C TYR A 18 -27.63 25.97 1.01
N LEU A 19 -27.89 25.22 -0.06
CA LEU A 19 -29.08 24.40 -0.19
C LEU A 19 -28.86 23.10 0.59
N PRO A 20 -29.84 22.63 1.39
CA PRO A 20 -29.70 21.36 2.09
C PRO A 20 -29.69 20.21 1.08
N VAL A 21 -28.66 19.36 1.15
CA VAL A 21 -28.53 18.18 0.31
C VAL A 21 -29.70 17.24 0.58
N GLN A 22 -30.49 16.96 -0.46
CA GLN A 22 -31.56 15.97 -0.40
C GLN A 22 -30.93 14.57 -0.22
N GLN A 23 -31.39 13.85 0.80
CA GLN A 23 -30.90 12.52 1.13
C GLN A 23 -31.30 11.52 0.03
N LEU A 24 -30.32 10.97 -0.68
CA LEU A 24 -30.54 9.77 -1.49
C LEU A 24 -30.68 8.55 -0.56
N PRO A 25 -31.58 7.60 -0.85
CA PRO A 25 -31.98 6.58 0.11
C PRO A 25 -30.94 5.47 0.26
N PHE A 26 -30.29 5.41 1.43
CA PHE A 26 -29.55 4.23 1.86
C PHE A 26 -30.52 3.09 2.23
N PRO A 27 -30.27 1.83 1.83
CA PRO A 27 -31.03 0.68 2.33
C PRO A 27 -30.79 0.54 3.85
N ARG A 28 -31.89 0.37 4.61
CA ARG A 28 -31.82 0.29 6.08
C ARG A 28 -31.21 -1.02 6.53
N SER A 29 -30.25 -0.93 7.44
CA SER A 29 -29.70 -2.08 8.15
C SER A 29 -30.72 -2.67 9.14
N ASN A 30 -31.10 -3.91 8.91
CA ASN A 30 -31.57 -4.85 9.94
C ASN A 30 -31.10 -6.25 9.54
N ASP A 31 -31.11 -7.18 10.50
CA ASP A 31 -30.78 -8.61 10.36
C ASP A 31 -29.30 -8.97 10.16
N TYR A 32 -28.49 -8.80 11.22
CA TYR A 32 -27.47 -9.78 11.62
C TYR A 32 -27.28 -9.81 13.15
N ASN A 33 -28.26 -10.39 13.86
CA ASN A 33 -28.14 -10.75 15.27
C ASN A 33 -27.91 -12.26 15.41
N ALA A 34 -26.68 -12.68 15.71
CA ALA A 34 -26.38 -14.03 16.22
C ALA A 34 -24.97 -14.08 16.86
N VAL A 35 -24.84 -13.57 18.08
CA VAL A 35 -23.68 -13.85 18.96
C VAL A 35 -24.18 -14.67 20.14
N ILE A 36 -23.64 -15.88 20.29
CA ILE A 36 -23.93 -16.77 21.44
C ILE A 36 -22.82 -16.55 22.50
N PRO A 37 -23.16 -16.40 23.80
CA PRO A 37 -22.25 -15.88 24.80
C PRO A 37 -21.45 -16.95 25.56
N PHE A 38 -20.34 -16.51 26.18
CA PHE A 38 -19.78 -17.12 27.39
C PHE A 38 -19.53 -16.03 28.44
N SER A 39 -19.56 -16.37 29.73
CA SER A 39 -19.49 -15.40 30.85
C SER A 39 -18.98 -16.08 32.13
N ILE A 40 -18.74 -15.27 33.19
CA ILE A 40 -18.64 -15.64 34.63
C ILE A 40 -17.27 -16.21 35.08
N ILE A 41 -16.60 -15.82 36.19
CA ILE A 41 -16.79 -14.75 37.23
C ILE A 41 -15.47 -14.43 38.00
N GLY A 42 -15.41 -13.25 38.66
CA GLY A 42 -14.71 -13.02 39.95
C GLY A 42 -13.35 -12.30 39.91
N SER A 43 -12.95 -11.40 40.82
CA SER A 43 -13.55 -10.60 41.92
C SER A 43 -12.39 -9.77 42.56
N ALA A 44 -12.67 -8.64 43.24
CA ALA A 44 -11.68 -7.66 43.73
C ALA A 44 -10.78 -8.15 44.90
N SER A 45 -9.72 -7.47 45.42
CA SER A 45 -9.62 -6.03 45.76
C SER A 45 -8.24 -5.48 46.21
N ASN A 46 -8.04 -4.16 46.03
CA ASN A 46 -7.31 -3.14 46.85
C ASN A 46 -5.76 -3.05 46.99
N ALA A 47 -5.17 -2.21 46.13
CA ALA A 47 -4.38 -0.98 46.41
C ALA A 47 -3.16 -0.90 47.37
N THR A 48 -2.05 -0.33 46.87
CA THR A 48 -1.31 0.83 47.45
C THR A 48 -0.30 1.43 46.43
N HIS A 49 0.19 2.66 46.66
CA HIS A 49 0.89 3.57 45.72
C HIS A 49 2.43 3.33 45.62
N LEU A 50 3.27 3.85 44.70
CA LEU A 50 3.32 4.50 43.35
C LEU A 50 4.85 4.76 43.04
N PRO A 51 5.32 5.35 41.90
CA PRO A 51 5.00 5.18 40.48
C PRO A 51 6.25 4.91 39.58
N MET A 52 6.23 3.91 38.68
CA MET A 52 7.13 3.89 37.49
C MET A 52 6.68 2.85 36.44
N PHE A 53 6.62 3.25 35.16
CA PHE A 53 6.49 2.39 33.96
C PHE A 53 5.44 1.26 33.95
N SER A 54 4.17 1.56 33.62
CA SER A 54 3.28 0.61 32.87
C SER A 54 1.93 1.21 32.40
N PHE A 55 1.94 1.95 31.30
CA PHE A 55 0.79 2.25 30.42
C PHE A 55 1.40 2.72 29.09
N LEU A 56 1.14 2.18 27.90
CA LEU A 56 0.22 1.12 27.44
C LEU A 56 1.00 0.12 26.56
N ASN A 57 1.06 -1.17 26.94
CA ASN A 57 1.52 -2.21 26.01
C ASN A 57 0.69 -3.51 26.13
N GLN A 58 -0.56 -3.36 26.57
CA GLN A 58 -1.49 -4.48 26.83
C GLN A 58 -2.92 -4.16 26.35
N LEU A 59 -3.03 -3.47 25.21
CA LEU A 59 -4.30 -3.23 24.50
C LEU A 59 -4.19 -3.42 22.97
N PHE A 60 -3.15 -4.13 22.51
CA PHE A 60 -2.94 -4.53 21.11
C PHE A 60 -2.86 -6.06 20.94
N SER A 61 -3.45 -6.84 21.84
CA SER A 61 -3.27 -8.30 21.89
C SER A 61 -4.53 -9.17 21.80
N SER A 62 -5.63 -8.65 21.26
CA SER A 62 -6.84 -9.46 21.03
C SER A 62 -7.69 -9.01 19.84
N LEU A 63 -7.08 -8.85 18.67
CA LEU A 63 -7.67 -9.10 17.34
C LEU A 63 -6.56 -8.97 16.29
N PHE A 64 -6.27 -10.06 15.55
CA PHE A 64 -5.23 -10.16 14.51
C PHE A 64 -3.75 -10.18 14.95
N PHE A 65 -3.43 -10.97 15.99
CA PHE A 65 -2.18 -11.73 15.97
C PHE A 65 -2.45 -13.09 15.32
N SER A 66 -2.01 -13.28 14.08
CA SER A 66 -2.03 -14.61 13.46
C SER A 66 -0.91 -14.71 12.44
N THR A 67 0.05 -15.58 12.72
CA THR A 67 0.97 -16.10 11.69
C THR A 67 0.16 -16.49 10.46
N PRO A 68 0.60 -16.15 9.23
CA PRO A 68 -0.16 -16.42 8.01
C PRO A 68 -0.60 -17.88 7.96
N VAL A 69 -1.89 -18.11 7.65
CA VAL A 69 -2.44 -19.48 7.57
C VAL A 69 -1.64 -20.24 6.51
N PRO A 70 -0.98 -21.37 6.85
CA PRO A 70 -0.18 -22.11 5.90
C PRO A 70 -0.99 -22.53 4.68
N ALA A 71 -0.74 -21.88 3.54
CA ALA A 71 -1.50 -22.04 2.32
C ALA A 71 -0.60 -22.42 1.15
N LYS A 72 -1.19 -23.20 0.25
CA LYS A 72 -0.55 -23.65 -0.99
C LYS A 72 -1.51 -23.38 -2.12
N LEU A 73 -1.18 -22.41 -2.96
CA LEU A 73 -1.96 -22.08 -4.15
C LEU A 73 -1.94 -23.26 -5.15
N ASN A 74 -3.01 -23.35 -5.95
CA ASN A 74 -3.10 -24.33 -7.02
C ASN A 74 -2.03 -24.09 -8.11
N GLN A 75 -1.87 -25.04 -9.04
CA GLN A 75 -0.84 -24.94 -10.08
C GLN A 75 -1.04 -23.73 -11.02
N GLN A 76 -2.29 -23.34 -11.30
CA GLN A 76 -2.62 -22.20 -12.17
C GLN A 76 -2.20 -20.88 -11.53
N HIS A 77 -2.63 -20.60 -10.30
CA HIS A 77 -2.28 -19.38 -9.57
C HIS A 77 -0.76 -19.29 -9.30
N ARG A 78 -0.10 -20.42 -9.04
CA ARG A 78 1.38 -20.47 -8.94
C ARG A 78 2.07 -20.18 -10.27
N ALA A 79 1.51 -20.63 -11.39
CA ALA A 79 2.02 -20.33 -12.72
C ALA A 79 1.85 -18.83 -13.04
N PHE A 80 0.66 -18.28 -12.81
CA PHE A 80 0.35 -16.85 -12.94
C PHE A 80 1.31 -15.98 -12.13
N LEU A 81 1.46 -16.22 -10.82
CA LEU A 81 2.42 -15.45 -10.01
C LEU A 81 3.86 -15.62 -10.50
N THR A 82 4.23 -16.80 -11.02
CA THR A 82 5.58 -17.04 -11.58
C THR A 82 5.83 -16.32 -12.91
N SER A 83 4.79 -16.08 -13.72
CA SER A 83 4.91 -15.31 -14.97
C SER A 83 4.79 -13.80 -14.77
N THR A 84 4.00 -13.38 -13.79
CA THR A 84 3.50 -12.00 -13.67
C THR A 84 4.16 -11.23 -12.53
N VAL A 85 4.54 -11.88 -11.41
CA VAL A 85 5.12 -11.21 -10.25
C VAL A 85 6.61 -11.53 -10.14
N SER A 86 7.46 -10.62 -10.63
CA SER A 86 8.93 -10.81 -10.68
C SER A 86 9.57 -11.09 -9.31
N PHE A 87 8.97 -10.55 -8.24
CA PHE A 87 9.33 -10.86 -6.85
C PHE A 87 9.14 -12.35 -6.53
N TYR A 88 7.92 -12.86 -6.68
CA TYR A 88 7.58 -14.26 -6.41
C TYR A 88 8.38 -15.23 -7.31
N ALA A 89 8.61 -14.85 -8.57
CA ALA A 89 9.42 -15.62 -9.50
C ALA A 89 10.87 -15.83 -9.02
N ALA A 90 11.42 -14.90 -8.23
CA ALA A 90 12.78 -14.97 -7.67
C ALA A 90 12.89 -15.74 -6.33
N LEU A 91 11.77 -16.00 -5.64
CA LEU A 91 11.75 -16.69 -4.34
C LEU A 91 12.11 -18.18 -4.46
N ASN A 92 12.72 -18.73 -3.40
CA ASN A 92 12.95 -20.17 -3.24
C ASN A 92 11.67 -20.92 -2.85
N ALA A 93 11.72 -22.27 -2.77
CA ALA A 93 10.52 -23.08 -2.54
C ALA A 93 9.84 -22.83 -1.18
N SER A 94 10.60 -22.51 -0.12
CA SER A 94 10.07 -22.20 1.21
C SER A 94 9.48 -20.79 1.24
N GLU A 95 10.21 -19.81 0.71
CA GLU A 95 9.76 -18.42 0.59
C GLU A 95 8.46 -18.30 -0.24
N ARG A 96 8.29 -19.12 -1.29
CA ARG A 96 7.03 -19.16 -2.05
C ARG A 96 5.85 -19.61 -1.20
N LEU A 97 6.02 -20.61 -0.35
CA LEU A 97 4.95 -21.07 0.54
C LEU A 97 4.58 -19.99 1.56
N GLU A 98 5.56 -19.25 2.08
CA GLU A 98 5.29 -18.10 2.95
C GLU A 98 4.56 -16.97 2.19
N PHE A 99 5.01 -16.62 0.99
CA PHE A 99 4.36 -15.62 0.14
C PHE A 99 2.91 -16.01 -0.20
N GLU A 100 2.67 -17.27 -0.56
CA GLU A 100 1.34 -17.84 -0.80
C GLU A 100 0.46 -17.76 0.46
N SER A 101 1.00 -18.11 1.63
CA SER A 101 0.31 -18.05 2.92
C SER A 101 -0.09 -16.62 3.30
N ARG A 102 0.83 -15.66 3.13
CA ARG A 102 0.57 -14.23 3.35
C ARG A 102 -0.48 -13.70 2.37
N CYS A 103 -0.41 -14.07 1.08
CA CYS A 103 -1.41 -13.65 0.09
C CYS A 103 -2.81 -14.20 0.40
N VAL A 104 -2.92 -15.50 0.73
CA VAL A 104 -4.22 -16.11 1.09
C VAL A 104 -4.78 -15.47 2.37
N SER A 105 -3.95 -15.20 3.37
CA SER A 105 -4.37 -14.53 4.61
C SER A 105 -4.89 -13.12 4.37
N PHE A 106 -4.25 -12.36 3.46
CA PHE A 106 -4.74 -11.05 3.02
C PHE A 106 -6.10 -11.18 2.30
N ILE A 107 -6.21 -12.09 1.32
CA ILE A 107 -7.43 -12.27 0.54
C ILE A 107 -8.62 -12.72 1.41
N GLN A 108 -8.38 -13.59 2.40
CA GLN A 108 -9.42 -14.06 3.33
C GLN A 108 -9.90 -13.00 4.31
N SER A 109 -9.09 -11.97 4.60
CA SER A 109 -9.43 -10.88 5.53
C SER A 109 -9.97 -9.61 4.84
N THR A 110 -10.02 -9.62 3.50
CA THR A 110 -10.33 -8.45 2.67
C THR A 110 -11.54 -8.72 1.77
N VAL A 111 -12.53 -7.81 1.77
CA VAL A 111 -13.64 -7.86 0.80
C VAL A 111 -13.18 -7.23 -0.52
N PHE A 112 -13.48 -7.86 -1.65
CA PHE A 112 -13.17 -7.30 -2.98
C PHE A 112 -14.46 -6.95 -3.72
N ILE A 113 -14.55 -5.72 -4.24
CA ILE A 113 -15.72 -5.21 -4.95
C ILE A 113 -15.28 -4.65 -6.31
N GLY A 114 -15.87 -5.16 -7.38
CA GLY A 114 -15.70 -4.60 -8.72
C GLY A 114 -16.75 -3.53 -9.00
N HIS A 115 -16.33 -2.38 -9.54
CA HIS A 115 -17.24 -1.39 -10.09
C HIS A 115 -17.25 -1.52 -11.61
N GLN A 116 -18.39 -1.95 -12.16
CA GLN A 116 -18.58 -2.23 -13.59
C GLN A 116 -17.60 -3.29 -14.18
N LEU A 117 -17.05 -4.15 -13.32
CA LEU A 117 -16.19 -5.29 -13.69
C LEU A 117 -16.37 -6.45 -12.71
N GLU A 118 -16.00 -7.66 -13.13
CA GLU A 118 -15.85 -8.81 -12.24
C GLU A 118 -14.42 -8.87 -11.69
N VAL A 119 -14.27 -9.19 -10.41
CA VAL A 119 -12.96 -9.33 -9.75
C VAL A 119 -12.53 -10.80 -9.76
N SER A 120 -11.56 -11.10 -10.61
CA SER A 120 -10.97 -12.44 -10.73
C SER A 120 -10.10 -12.80 -9.52
N ASP A 121 -9.76 -14.07 -9.35
CA ASP A 121 -8.76 -14.49 -8.36
C ASP A 121 -7.35 -13.99 -8.71
N GLU A 122 -7.05 -13.80 -9.99
CA GLU A 122 -5.79 -13.22 -10.46
C GLU A 122 -5.66 -11.75 -10.02
N ASP A 123 -6.74 -10.95 -10.09
CA ASP A 123 -6.78 -9.59 -9.56
C ASP A 123 -6.48 -9.56 -8.05
N LYS A 124 -7.17 -10.41 -7.27
CA LYS A 124 -6.98 -10.51 -5.82
C LYS A 124 -5.53 -10.88 -5.47
N LEU A 125 -4.92 -11.77 -6.25
CA LEU A 125 -3.52 -12.16 -6.11
C LEU A 125 -2.55 -11.02 -6.45
N LEU A 126 -2.84 -10.15 -7.42
CA LEU A 126 -1.99 -8.98 -7.70
C LEU A 126 -2.08 -7.93 -6.57
N VAL A 127 -3.28 -7.66 -6.05
CA VAL A 127 -3.44 -6.76 -4.88
C VAL A 127 -2.68 -7.32 -3.67
N ALA A 128 -2.90 -8.60 -3.35
CA ALA A 128 -2.22 -9.27 -2.26
C ALA A 128 -0.69 -9.31 -2.45
N ALA A 129 -0.21 -9.51 -3.69
CA ALA A 129 1.22 -9.47 -3.99
C ALA A 129 1.83 -8.10 -3.68
N GLY A 130 1.16 -6.99 -4.02
CA GLY A 130 1.63 -5.64 -3.67
C GLY A 130 1.85 -5.48 -2.17
N SER A 131 0.81 -5.82 -1.38
CA SER A 131 0.87 -5.85 0.09
C SER A 131 2.04 -6.69 0.63
N VAL A 132 2.18 -7.92 0.15
CA VAL A 132 3.21 -8.86 0.65
C VAL A 132 4.64 -8.44 0.27
N ILE A 133 4.84 -7.78 -0.88
CA ILE A 133 6.16 -7.32 -1.34
C ILE A 133 6.73 -6.23 -0.41
N LEU A 134 5.93 -5.23 -0.04
CA LEU A 134 6.37 -4.18 0.88
C LEU A 134 6.60 -4.75 2.29
N ALA A 135 5.66 -5.58 2.78
CA ALA A 135 5.71 -6.18 4.11
C ALA A 135 6.70 -7.34 4.26
N TRP A 136 7.41 -7.74 3.20
CA TRP A 136 8.23 -8.96 3.20
C TRP A 136 9.31 -8.97 4.30
N GLY A 137 10.05 -7.86 4.43
CA GLY A 137 11.10 -7.68 5.44
C GLY A 137 10.60 -7.53 6.88
N PHE A 138 9.28 -7.58 7.10
CA PHE A 138 8.64 -7.43 8.40
C PHE A 138 7.77 -8.66 8.72
N PRO A 139 8.32 -9.73 9.34
CA PRO A 139 7.59 -10.99 9.57
C PRO A 139 6.34 -10.87 10.46
N GLN A 140 6.25 -9.81 11.26
CA GLN A 140 5.13 -9.54 12.18
C GLN A 140 4.24 -8.37 11.71
N TRP A 141 4.45 -7.85 10.51
CA TRP A 141 3.68 -6.72 10.00
C TRP A 141 2.28 -7.15 9.59
N HIS A 142 1.30 -6.47 10.17
CA HIS A 142 -0.09 -6.53 9.79
C HIS A 142 -0.46 -5.11 9.39
N TYR A 143 -0.90 -4.90 8.14
CA TYR A 143 -1.34 -3.58 7.70
C TYR A 143 -2.54 -3.11 8.55
N VAL A 144 -2.68 -1.79 8.67
CA VAL A 144 -3.96 -1.17 9.06
C VAL A 144 -5.05 -1.81 8.20
N LYS A 145 -6.04 -2.44 8.86
CA LYS A 145 -6.88 -3.49 8.29
C LYS A 145 -7.58 -3.04 7.00
N VAL A 146 -7.04 -3.40 5.83
CA VAL A 146 -7.71 -3.18 4.54
C VAL A 146 -8.93 -4.10 4.47
N GLY A 147 -10.07 -3.58 4.93
CA GLY A 147 -11.32 -4.33 4.99
C GLY A 147 -12.02 -4.45 3.64
N THR A 148 -11.80 -3.50 2.73
CA THR A 148 -12.38 -3.54 1.38
C THR A 148 -11.46 -2.95 0.32
N VAL A 149 -11.28 -3.70 -0.77
CA VAL A 149 -10.60 -3.26 -2.00
C VAL A 149 -11.64 -3.07 -3.09
N TYR A 150 -11.67 -1.88 -3.69
CA TYR A 150 -12.49 -1.55 -4.84
C TYR A 150 -11.63 -1.56 -6.10
N LEU A 151 -12.02 -2.38 -7.08
CA LEU A 151 -11.40 -2.40 -8.40
C LEU A 151 -12.33 -1.72 -9.42
N VAL A 152 -11.81 -0.76 -10.16
CA VAL A 152 -12.55 0.01 -11.17
C VAL A 152 -11.97 -0.18 -12.58
N ALA A 153 -12.82 -0.07 -13.60
CA ALA A 153 -12.43 -0.33 -14.99
C ALA A 153 -11.62 0.81 -15.64
N THR A 154 -11.70 2.02 -15.10
CA THR A 154 -11.04 3.24 -15.58
C THR A 154 -9.97 3.73 -14.59
N THR A 155 -9.25 4.80 -14.90
CA THR A 155 -8.51 5.57 -13.87
C THR A 155 -9.51 6.34 -13.00
N ILE A 156 -9.24 6.47 -11.70
CA ILE A 156 -10.15 7.06 -10.69
C ILE A 156 -10.06 8.60 -10.77
N GLY A 157 -10.44 9.17 -11.91
CA GLY A 157 -10.15 10.56 -12.25
C GLY A 157 -11.31 11.41 -12.77
N GLN A 158 -12.55 10.90 -12.83
CA GLN A 158 -13.69 11.67 -13.35
C GLN A 158 -14.97 11.67 -12.49
N GLU A 159 -15.20 10.69 -11.60
CA GLU A 159 -16.44 10.62 -10.80
C GLU A 159 -16.23 10.69 -9.26
N VAL A 160 -14.98 10.69 -8.77
CA VAL A 160 -14.68 10.60 -7.33
C VAL A 160 -14.10 11.88 -6.73
N THR A 161 -13.62 12.84 -7.54
CA THR A 161 -12.98 14.08 -7.06
C THR A 161 -13.43 15.34 -7.81
N GLN A 162 -14.55 15.92 -7.37
CA GLN A 162 -14.62 17.39 -7.28
C GLN A 162 -13.71 17.80 -6.11
N ASP A 163 -12.44 18.12 -6.39
CA ASP A 163 -11.59 19.11 -5.69
C ASP A 163 -10.06 18.90 -5.84
N SER A 164 -9.58 17.83 -6.49
CA SER A 164 -8.15 17.63 -6.76
C SER A 164 -7.86 17.23 -8.21
N GLY A 165 -7.35 18.20 -8.98
CA GLY A 165 -7.23 18.15 -10.45
C GLY A 165 -6.09 17.30 -11.02
N SER A 166 -6.02 16.02 -10.65
CA SER A 166 -5.19 15.02 -11.33
C SER A 166 -5.98 13.71 -11.51
N ALA A 167 -5.64 12.92 -12.52
CA ALA A 167 -6.23 11.60 -12.73
C ALA A 167 -5.67 10.61 -11.70
N ILE A 168 -6.29 10.59 -10.52
CA ILE A 168 -5.92 9.75 -9.38
C ILE A 168 -6.03 8.25 -9.80
N THR A 169 -5.00 7.45 -9.53
CA THR A 169 -4.94 6.03 -9.95
C THR A 169 -5.32 5.04 -8.85
N GLY A 170 -5.34 5.51 -7.61
CA GLY A 170 -5.82 4.84 -6.42
C GLY A 170 -6.02 5.87 -5.30
N MET A 171 -6.76 5.50 -4.25
CA MET A 171 -6.99 6.38 -3.11
C MET A 171 -6.95 5.57 -1.82
N VAL A 172 -6.09 5.99 -0.89
CA VAL A 172 -6.13 5.61 0.51
C VAL A 172 -6.94 6.64 1.28
N GLY A 173 -7.88 6.16 2.09
CA GLY A 173 -8.78 7.03 2.83
C GLY A 173 -8.13 7.78 3.98
N THR A 174 -8.32 9.11 4.03
CA THR A 174 -8.21 9.86 5.30
C THR A 174 -9.30 9.42 6.28
N GLN A 175 -9.24 9.86 7.54
CA GLN A 175 -9.92 9.28 8.73
C GLN A 175 -11.37 8.74 8.55
N HIS A 176 -12.21 9.31 7.68
CA HIS A 176 -13.58 8.84 7.38
C HIS A 176 -13.70 7.69 6.35
N LEU A 177 -12.64 7.37 5.61
CA LEU A 177 -12.54 6.31 4.60
C LEU A 177 -11.60 5.16 5.04
N SER A 178 -11.27 5.10 6.33
CA SER A 178 -10.43 4.06 6.92
C SER A 178 -10.87 2.65 6.50
N ASN A 179 -9.88 1.78 6.28
CA ASN A 179 -10.03 0.38 5.83
C ASN A 179 -10.47 0.18 4.37
N LYS A 180 -10.54 1.23 3.53
CA LYS A 180 -10.83 1.11 2.09
C LYS A 180 -9.62 1.43 1.22
N LEU A 181 -9.44 0.65 0.16
CA LEU A 181 -8.42 0.83 -0.87
C LEU A 181 -9.09 0.86 -2.25
N PHE A 182 -8.81 1.86 -3.08
CA PHE A 182 -9.30 1.93 -4.45
C PHE A 182 -8.16 1.75 -5.44
N LEU A 183 -8.34 0.91 -6.47
CA LEU A 183 -7.34 0.65 -7.52
C LEU A 183 -8.01 0.55 -8.89
N SER A 184 -7.36 1.10 -9.92
CA SER A 184 -7.71 0.81 -11.32
C SER A 184 -7.23 -0.59 -11.72
N GLN A 185 -8.12 -1.49 -12.14
CA GLN A 185 -7.76 -2.86 -12.54
C GLN A 185 -6.75 -2.88 -13.71
N PRO A 186 -6.92 -2.09 -14.80
CA PRO A 186 -5.89 -2.01 -15.84
C PRO A 186 -4.53 -1.53 -15.33
N ALA A 187 -4.50 -0.56 -14.41
CA ALA A 187 -3.25 -0.07 -13.83
C ALA A 187 -2.57 -1.11 -12.92
N LEU A 188 -3.36 -1.90 -12.18
CA LEU A 188 -2.88 -3.01 -11.36
C LEU A 188 -2.17 -4.07 -12.22
N HIS A 189 -2.81 -4.56 -13.29
CA HIS A 189 -2.18 -5.50 -14.23
C HIS A 189 -0.96 -4.89 -14.92
N GLN A 190 -1.05 -3.62 -15.35
CA GLN A 190 0.05 -2.93 -15.99
C GLN A 190 1.29 -2.87 -15.09
N GLY A 191 1.11 -2.54 -13.80
CA GLY A 191 2.18 -2.44 -12.81
C GLY A 191 2.99 -3.71 -12.61
N PHE A 192 2.34 -4.88 -12.63
CA PHE A 192 3.04 -6.17 -12.53
C PHE A 192 3.56 -6.68 -13.89
N SER A 193 2.89 -6.38 -15.00
CA SER A 193 3.32 -6.81 -16.34
C SER A 193 4.64 -6.16 -16.81
N ASN A 194 5.00 -5.00 -16.24
CA ASN A 194 6.12 -4.18 -16.69
C ASN A 194 6.94 -3.59 -15.53
N ASP A 195 7.79 -4.41 -14.90
CA ASP A 195 8.72 -4.00 -13.84
C ASP A 195 9.83 -3.00 -14.27
N ARG A 196 9.64 -2.31 -15.39
CA ARG A 196 10.64 -1.48 -16.07
C ARG A 196 10.30 -0.02 -16.20
N ASP A 197 9.03 0.36 -16.14
CA ASP A 197 8.60 1.76 -16.29
C ASP A 197 8.71 2.58 -14.98
N LYS A 198 8.89 1.90 -13.83
CA LYS A 198 8.96 2.49 -12.47
C LYS A 198 7.57 2.93 -11.97
N ARG A 199 6.52 2.21 -12.36
CA ARG A 199 5.14 2.42 -11.96
C ARG A 199 4.51 1.11 -11.51
N ASN A 200 3.98 1.07 -10.30
CA ASN A 200 3.15 -0.04 -9.84
C ASN A 200 2.14 0.50 -8.81
N VAL A 201 0.88 0.63 -9.23
CA VAL A 201 -0.17 1.25 -8.42
C VAL A 201 -0.41 0.50 -7.10
N ALA A 202 -0.24 -0.83 -7.08
CA ALA A 202 -0.36 -1.57 -5.82
C ALA A 202 0.78 -1.18 -4.85
N ILE A 203 2.02 -1.14 -5.32
CA ILE A 203 3.19 -0.71 -4.54
C ILE A 203 3.01 0.74 -4.04
N HIS A 204 2.44 1.61 -4.87
CA HIS A 204 2.16 3.01 -4.56
C HIS A 204 1.13 3.14 -3.41
N GLU A 205 -0.08 2.61 -3.57
CA GLU A 205 -1.12 2.74 -2.54
C GLU A 205 -0.78 1.98 -1.25
N PHE A 206 -0.11 0.82 -1.33
CA PHE A 206 0.37 0.14 -0.13
C PHE A 206 1.51 0.89 0.57
N ALA A 207 2.26 1.76 -0.12
CA ALA A 207 3.21 2.66 0.55
C ALA A 207 2.47 3.72 1.38
N HIS A 208 1.42 4.34 0.84
CA HIS A 208 0.54 5.25 1.60
C HIS A 208 -0.14 4.57 2.80
N LEU A 209 -0.48 3.28 2.71
CA LEU A 209 -0.99 2.49 3.84
C LEU A 209 0.06 2.15 4.91
N ILE A 210 1.36 2.22 4.58
CA ILE A 210 2.45 2.11 5.56
C ILE A 210 2.75 3.47 6.18
N ASP A 211 2.67 4.54 5.39
CA ASP A 211 2.73 5.93 5.86
C ASP A 211 1.67 6.15 6.96
N LEU A 212 0.40 5.83 6.67
CA LEU A 212 -0.76 5.88 7.57
C LEU A 212 -0.63 5.07 8.88
N ALA A 213 0.41 4.25 9.07
CA ALA A 213 0.47 3.30 10.18
C ALA A 213 0.62 3.95 11.57
N ASP A 214 1.15 5.17 11.67
CA ASP A 214 1.17 5.96 12.91
C ASP A 214 0.01 6.96 13.05
N GLY A 215 -0.76 7.17 11.97
CA GLY A 215 -2.01 7.93 11.96
C GLY A 215 -2.11 9.01 10.89
N ASP A 216 -0.99 9.40 10.28
CA ASP A 216 -0.89 10.50 9.31
C ASP A 216 -0.32 10.02 7.96
N ILE A 217 -0.54 10.77 6.87
CA ILE A 217 0.02 10.49 5.54
C ILE A 217 0.87 11.71 5.15
N ASP A 218 2.12 11.72 5.58
CA ASP A 218 3.04 12.86 5.48
C ASP A 218 4.42 12.52 4.86
N GLY A 219 4.62 11.28 4.40
CA GLY A 219 5.87 10.75 3.87
C GLY A 219 6.93 10.43 4.93
N LEU A 220 6.54 10.27 6.20
CA LEU A 220 7.41 9.98 7.34
C LEU A 220 6.95 8.75 8.15
N PRO A 221 6.85 7.54 7.54
CA PRO A 221 6.33 6.38 8.27
C PRO A 221 7.12 6.08 9.54
N GLN A 222 6.42 5.70 10.61
CA GLN A 222 6.91 5.45 11.97
C GLN A 222 8.34 4.87 12.11
N GLN A 223 8.75 3.90 11.29
CA GLN A 223 10.09 3.29 11.40
C GLN A 223 11.24 4.21 10.91
N LEU A 224 10.92 5.36 10.32
CA LEU A 224 11.84 6.48 10.06
C LEU A 224 11.79 7.56 11.16
N THR A 225 10.74 7.59 12.01
CA THR A 225 10.68 8.49 13.17
C THR A 225 11.40 7.93 14.38
N GLU A 226 11.46 6.60 14.51
CA GLU A 226 12.31 5.91 15.48
C GLU A 226 13.80 6.25 15.29
N HIS A 227 14.53 6.39 16.41
CA HIS A 227 16.00 6.53 16.46
C HIS A 227 16.62 7.75 15.74
N SER A 228 15.99 8.93 15.83
CA SER A 228 16.58 10.22 15.40
C SER A 228 16.81 10.39 13.88
N PHE A 229 16.24 9.52 13.04
CA PHE A 229 16.41 9.57 11.59
C PHE A 229 15.42 10.51 10.87
N ALA A 230 14.35 10.96 11.53
CA ALA A 230 13.31 11.81 10.95
C ALA A 230 13.84 13.09 10.30
N LEU A 231 14.70 13.86 10.99
CA LEU A 231 15.22 15.13 10.46
C LEU A 231 16.13 14.91 9.23
N PRO A 232 17.15 14.03 9.25
CA PRO A 232 17.91 13.68 8.06
C PRO A 232 17.06 13.18 6.89
N TRP A 233 15.98 12.44 7.16
CA TRP A 233 15.05 11.99 6.12
C TRP A 233 14.27 13.16 5.51
N LEU A 234 13.61 13.99 6.34
CA LEU A 234 12.83 15.13 5.86
C LEU A 234 13.67 16.12 5.04
N ASP A 235 14.93 16.35 5.43
CA ASP A 235 15.82 17.22 4.67
C ASP A 235 16.26 16.59 3.34
N LEU A 236 16.51 15.27 3.30
CA LEU A 236 16.73 14.53 2.06
C LEU A 236 15.49 14.59 1.14
N VAL A 237 14.28 14.39 1.67
CA VAL A 237 13.01 14.49 0.92
C VAL A 237 12.85 15.89 0.32
N LYS A 238 12.99 16.95 1.13
CA LYS A 238 12.92 18.35 0.66
C LYS A 238 13.95 18.63 -0.45
N GLN A 239 15.19 18.19 -0.27
CA GLN A 239 16.24 18.35 -1.29
C GLN A 239 15.85 17.65 -2.60
N LYS A 240 15.37 16.40 -2.54
CA LYS A 240 15.05 15.62 -3.73
C LYS A 240 13.78 16.10 -4.44
N ILE A 241 12.78 16.59 -3.71
CA ILE A 241 11.62 17.31 -4.29
C ILE A 241 12.10 18.57 -5.02
N SER A 242 13.03 19.33 -4.42
CA SER A 242 13.64 20.50 -5.06
C SER A 242 14.43 20.14 -6.33
N ASP A 243 15.20 19.05 -6.31
CA ASP A 243 15.92 18.52 -7.48
C ASP A 243 14.95 18.10 -8.61
N ILE A 244 13.80 17.49 -8.29
CA ILE A 244 12.75 17.16 -9.27
C ILE A 244 12.16 18.43 -9.90
N ASN A 245 11.73 19.39 -9.07
CA ASN A 245 11.15 20.66 -9.53
C ASN A 245 12.13 21.47 -10.41
N GLN A 246 13.43 21.38 -10.15
CA GLN A 246 14.49 21.99 -10.95
C GLN A 246 14.91 21.16 -12.19
N ARG A 247 14.24 20.03 -12.47
CA ARG A 247 14.56 19.07 -13.54
C ARG A 247 15.99 18.49 -13.46
N LYS A 248 16.53 18.39 -12.25
CA LYS A 248 17.86 17.82 -11.91
C LYS A 248 17.79 16.34 -11.49
N SER A 249 16.59 15.81 -11.27
CA SER A 249 16.34 14.40 -10.91
C SER A 249 15.70 13.61 -12.07
N ASP A 250 15.86 12.28 -12.05
CA ASP A 250 15.10 11.35 -12.92
C ASP A 250 14.02 10.56 -12.16
N ILE A 251 13.72 10.97 -10.93
CA ILE A 251 12.47 10.63 -10.24
C ILE A 251 11.33 11.36 -10.94
N ARG A 252 10.16 10.73 -11.08
CA ARG A 252 9.00 11.30 -11.77
C ARG A 252 8.55 12.62 -11.12
N ASP A 253 8.22 13.61 -11.95
CA ASP A 253 7.66 14.92 -11.56
C ASP A 253 6.51 14.80 -10.53
N TYR A 254 5.67 13.76 -10.64
CA TYR A 254 4.59 13.46 -9.69
C TYR A 254 5.06 13.29 -8.24
N GLY A 255 6.27 12.76 -8.01
CA GLY A 255 6.87 12.63 -6.68
C GLY A 255 7.26 13.97 -6.04
N ALA A 256 7.16 15.10 -6.75
CA ALA A 256 7.35 16.43 -6.17
C ALA A 256 6.04 17.07 -5.67
N THR A 257 4.89 16.38 -5.77
CA THR A 257 3.57 16.90 -5.35
C THR A 257 3.52 17.19 -3.85
N ASN A 258 3.98 16.25 -3.02
CA ASN A 258 4.16 16.38 -1.58
C ASN A 258 5.10 15.25 -1.08
N ASN A 259 5.37 15.21 0.23
CA ASN A 259 6.26 14.20 0.84
C ASN A 259 5.72 12.75 0.76
N ALA A 260 4.42 12.54 0.95
CA ALA A 260 3.81 11.20 0.88
C ALA A 260 3.87 10.66 -0.56
N GLU A 261 3.55 11.50 -1.54
CA GLU A 261 3.71 11.19 -2.97
C GLU A 261 5.17 10.92 -3.35
N PHE A 262 6.11 11.67 -2.77
CA PHE A 262 7.53 11.39 -2.90
C PHE A 262 7.84 9.99 -2.39
N PHE A 263 7.42 9.64 -1.16
CA PHE A 263 7.65 8.35 -0.52
C PHE A 263 7.06 7.17 -1.31
N ALA A 264 5.82 7.29 -1.80
CA ALA A 264 5.20 6.27 -2.62
C ALA A 264 5.94 6.09 -3.97
N VAL A 265 6.31 7.18 -4.65
CA VAL A 265 7.04 7.13 -5.93
C VAL A 265 8.44 6.52 -5.78
N ILE A 266 9.20 6.83 -4.72
CA ILE A 266 10.52 6.20 -4.52
C ILE A 266 10.41 4.73 -4.11
N SER A 267 9.31 4.34 -3.46
CA SER A 267 9.01 2.94 -3.13
C SER A 267 8.72 2.12 -4.39
N GLU A 268 7.98 2.67 -5.36
CA GLU A 268 7.85 2.08 -6.70
C GLU A 268 9.23 1.92 -7.39
N TYR A 269 10.10 2.93 -7.31
CA TYR A 269 11.47 2.82 -7.86
C TYR A 269 12.30 1.74 -7.15
N PHE A 270 12.11 1.54 -5.85
CA PHE A 270 12.84 0.58 -5.04
C PHE A 270 12.45 -0.87 -5.32
N PHE A 271 11.16 -1.17 -5.52
CA PHE A 271 10.72 -2.52 -5.84
C PHE A 271 10.88 -2.87 -7.33
N GLU A 272 10.57 -1.96 -8.24
CA GLU A 272 10.63 -2.21 -9.69
C GLU A 272 12.06 -2.07 -10.26
N ARG A 273 12.77 -0.99 -9.90
CA ARG A 273 14.08 -0.65 -10.48
C ARG A 273 15.18 -0.42 -9.43
N PRO A 274 15.38 -1.32 -8.45
CA PRO A 274 16.30 -1.13 -7.33
C PRO A 274 17.73 -0.78 -7.76
N LYS A 275 18.25 -1.42 -8.81
CA LYS A 275 19.61 -1.17 -9.33
C LYS A 275 19.76 0.22 -9.96
N LEU A 276 18.68 0.78 -10.52
CA LEU A 276 18.69 2.15 -11.03
C LEU A 276 18.67 3.15 -9.87
N LEU A 277 17.79 2.93 -8.89
CA LEU A 277 17.68 3.77 -7.69
C LEU A 277 18.99 3.78 -6.91
N LYS A 278 19.57 2.61 -6.61
CA LYS A 278 20.89 2.48 -5.93
C LYS A 278 22.03 3.21 -6.64
N ARG A 279 21.99 3.29 -7.98
CA ARG A 279 23.04 3.95 -8.78
C ARG A 279 22.87 5.46 -8.87
N LYS A 280 21.63 5.96 -8.98
CA LYS A 280 21.36 7.40 -9.21
C LYS A 280 20.99 8.17 -7.94
N HIS A 281 20.37 7.49 -6.97
CA HIS A 281 19.92 8.05 -5.70
C HIS A 281 20.33 7.11 -4.55
N PRO A 282 21.64 6.92 -4.33
CA PRO A 282 22.16 5.93 -3.36
C PRO A 282 21.67 6.17 -1.93
N GLU A 283 21.51 7.43 -1.52
CA GLU A 283 21.00 7.83 -0.20
C GLU A 283 19.54 7.38 0.01
N ILE A 284 18.68 7.64 -0.99
CA ILE A 284 17.28 7.17 -1.00
C ILE A 284 17.26 5.63 -0.94
N TYR A 285 18.06 4.96 -1.77
CA TYR A 285 18.12 3.51 -1.77
C TYR A 285 18.56 2.95 -0.41
N GLN A 286 19.55 3.57 0.25
CA GLN A 286 20.02 3.13 1.57
C GLN A 286 18.97 3.35 2.66
N ALA A 287 18.24 4.47 2.62
CA ALA A 287 17.14 4.74 3.53
C ALA A 287 16.02 3.70 3.35
N LEU A 288 15.55 3.48 2.11
CA LEU A 288 14.51 2.48 1.82
C LEU A 288 14.96 1.03 2.09
N GLN A 289 16.24 0.70 1.89
CA GLN A 289 16.81 -0.61 2.24
C GLN A 289 16.75 -0.86 3.75
N LYS A 290 17.08 0.15 4.57
CA LYS A 290 16.96 0.07 6.04
C LYS A 290 15.50 -0.04 6.45
N PHE A 291 14.65 0.81 5.89
CA PHE A 291 13.23 0.87 6.14
C PHE A 291 12.53 -0.47 5.85
N TYR A 292 12.50 -0.88 4.57
CA TYR A 292 11.84 -2.12 4.12
C TYR A 292 12.56 -3.41 4.56
N ARG A 293 13.76 -3.31 5.15
CA ARG A 293 14.62 -4.43 5.58
C ARG A 293 14.93 -5.41 4.44
N GLN A 294 15.13 -4.88 3.22
CA GLN A 294 15.30 -5.67 1.98
C GLN A 294 16.43 -5.11 1.10
N ASP A 295 17.33 -5.95 0.56
CA ASP A 295 18.27 -5.53 -0.51
C ASP A 295 17.75 -5.95 -1.89
N ARG A 296 16.81 -5.17 -2.42
CA ARG A 296 16.18 -5.43 -3.72
C ARG A 296 17.18 -5.37 -4.90
N ALA A 297 18.31 -4.69 -4.76
CA ALA A 297 19.36 -4.58 -5.78
C ALA A 297 20.30 -5.79 -5.80
N ALA A 298 20.46 -6.49 -4.67
CA ALA A 298 21.22 -7.74 -4.61
C ALA A 298 20.49 -8.89 -5.32
N VAL A 299 19.15 -8.89 -5.30
CA VAL A 299 18.34 -9.92 -5.98
C VAL A 299 18.54 -9.87 -7.50
N GLN A 300 18.81 -11.03 -8.10
CA GLN A 300 18.91 -11.17 -9.55
C GLN A 300 17.51 -11.29 -10.18
N GLN A 301 16.87 -10.15 -10.47
CA GLN A 301 15.60 -10.08 -11.22
C GLN A 301 15.68 -10.92 -12.50
N THR A 302 15.01 -12.08 -12.51
CA THR A 302 14.99 -12.99 -13.65
C THR A 302 13.83 -12.61 -14.58
N LEU A 303 14.04 -11.54 -15.36
CA LEU A 303 13.08 -10.74 -16.14
C LEU A 303 12.28 -11.46 -17.26
N ARG A 304 12.23 -12.79 -17.25
CA ARG A 304 11.35 -13.75 -17.95
C ARG A 304 12.05 -15.10 -17.90
N ILE A 305 11.46 -16.07 -17.21
CA ILE A 305 12.01 -17.43 -17.14
C ILE A 305 11.98 -18.02 -18.55
N ARG A 306 13.15 -18.26 -19.15
CA ARG A 306 13.24 -18.85 -20.50
C ARG A 306 12.49 -20.18 -20.51
N LYS A 307 11.65 -20.44 -21.53
CA LYS A 307 10.85 -21.68 -21.67
C LYS A 307 11.66 -22.98 -21.37
N LYS A 308 12.96 -23.01 -21.69
CA LYS A 308 13.87 -24.15 -21.49
C LYS A 308 14.65 -24.17 -20.16
N ALA A 309 14.62 -23.10 -19.36
CA ALA A 309 15.33 -23.02 -18.08
C ALA A 309 14.75 -23.99 -17.02
N PRO A 310 15.50 -24.34 -15.96
CA PRO A 310 14.95 -25.03 -14.79
C PRO A 310 13.75 -24.27 -14.22
N CYS A 311 12.73 -24.99 -13.77
CA CYS A 311 11.53 -24.39 -13.21
C CYS A 311 11.81 -23.82 -11.81
N PRO A 312 11.55 -22.52 -11.55
CA PRO A 312 11.87 -21.91 -10.24
C PRO A 312 11.09 -22.48 -9.05
N CYS A 313 10.04 -23.27 -9.26
CA CYS A 313 9.33 -23.98 -8.20
C CYS A 313 10.13 -25.17 -7.59
N GLY A 314 11.40 -25.37 -7.98
CA GLY A 314 12.27 -26.42 -7.43
C GLY A 314 12.01 -27.84 -7.96
N SER A 315 11.13 -28.03 -8.94
CA SER A 315 10.70 -29.37 -9.39
C SER A 315 11.71 -30.15 -10.26
N GLY A 316 12.89 -29.59 -10.54
CA GLY A 316 13.89 -30.13 -11.48
C GLY A 316 13.46 -30.14 -12.96
N LYS A 317 12.17 -29.95 -13.27
CA LYS A 317 11.64 -29.91 -14.64
C LYS A 317 11.99 -28.59 -15.33
N ARG A 318 11.96 -28.56 -16.66
CA ARG A 318 12.03 -27.30 -17.44
C ARG A 318 10.75 -26.48 -17.22
N PHE A 319 10.85 -25.15 -17.17
CA PHE A 319 9.71 -24.26 -16.93
C PHE A 319 8.50 -24.57 -17.85
N LYS A 320 8.74 -24.75 -19.16
CA LYS A 320 7.71 -25.13 -20.15
C LYS A 320 7.06 -26.52 -19.97
N ARG A 321 7.49 -27.30 -18.98
CA ARG A 321 6.96 -28.63 -18.64
C ARG A 321 6.55 -28.68 -17.15
N CYS A 322 6.28 -27.53 -16.53
CA CYS A 322 5.95 -27.45 -15.11
C CYS A 322 5.06 -26.26 -14.73
N CYS A 323 5.59 -25.04 -14.70
CA CYS A 323 4.87 -23.83 -14.25
C CYS A 323 4.64 -22.80 -15.35
N MET A 324 4.90 -23.15 -16.60
CA MET A 324 4.35 -22.44 -17.74
C MET A 324 3.00 -23.09 -18.06
N LEU A 325 1.92 -22.31 -18.07
CA LEU A 325 0.64 -22.77 -18.60
C LEU A 325 0.82 -23.11 -20.09
N SER A 326 0.23 -24.22 -20.51
CA SER A 326 -0.03 -24.46 -21.92
C SER A 326 -1.27 -23.66 -22.29
N GLU A 327 -1.11 -22.66 -23.15
CA GLU A 327 -2.20 -22.19 -24.00
C GLU A 327 -2.71 -23.42 -24.79
N THR A 328 -3.97 -23.80 -24.53
CA THR A 328 -4.74 -24.84 -25.23
C THR A 328 -5.95 -24.20 -25.85
#